data_AF-A0A2S5UZQ7-F1
#
_entry.id   AF-A0A2S5UZQ7-F1
#
_cell.length_a   1.000
_cell.length_b   1.000
_cell.length_c   1.000
_cell.angle_alpha   90.00
_cell.angle_beta   90.00
_cell.angle_gamma   90.00
#
_symmetry.space_group_name_H-M   'P 1'
#
loop_
_entity.id
_entity.type
_entity.pdbx_description
1 polymer ?
#
loop_
_entity_poly.entity_id
_entity_poly.type
_entity_poly.pdbx_seq_one_letter_code
_entity_poly.pdbx_strand_id
1 'polypeptide(L)'
;MSATDLRIEHDAGVMYLLRNRSNSTITEIELLEPAGNSPFKKRPQGVTLRPNEVHPFSLITGHQGRLRQLDAVWDVQPTPVPLDVPPKAN
;
A
#
# COMPACT_ATOMS: atom_id res chain seq x y z
N MET A 1 -6.00 -5.05 22.00
CA MET A 1 -6.24 -5.60 20.66
C MET A 1 -6.01 -4.49 19.65
N SER A 2 -4.86 -4.42 18.98
CA SER A 2 -4.69 -3.57 17.81
C SER A 2 -4.30 -4.48 16.66
N ALA A 3 -5.31 -5.05 16.00
CA ALA A 3 -5.10 -5.70 14.72
C ALA A 3 -5.04 -4.57 13.68
N THR A 4 -3.86 -3.99 13.48
CA THR A 4 -3.64 -3.07 12.38
C THR A 4 -3.69 -3.89 11.09
N ASP A 5 -4.79 -3.75 10.33
CA ASP A 5 -5.05 -4.50 9.10
C ASP A 5 -5.08 -3.51 7.92
N LEU A 6 -3.90 -3.13 7.44
CA LEU A 6 -3.73 -2.30 6.24
C LEU A 6 -3.53 -3.23 5.04
N ARG A 7 -4.25 -3.02 3.94
CA ARG A 7 -4.20 -3.90 2.77
C ARG A 7 -4.14 -3.15 1.46
N ILE A 8 -3.56 -3.80 0.46
CA ILE A 8 -3.60 -3.35 -0.93
C ILE A 8 -4.60 -4.23 -1.69
N GLU A 9 -5.52 -3.59 -2.40
CA GLU A 9 -6.52 -4.22 -3.26
C GLU A 9 -6.29 -3.75 -4.70
N HIS A 10 -6.57 -4.60 -5.71
CA HIS A 10 -6.53 -4.18 -7.12
C HIS A 10 -7.89 -3.60 -7.49
N ASP A 11 -7.89 -2.45 -8.16
CA ASP A 11 -9.12 -1.79 -8.64
C ASP A 11 -9.32 -2.05 -10.13
N ALA A 12 -8.53 -1.39 -10.98
CA ALA A 12 -8.58 -1.55 -12.44
C ALA A 12 -7.27 -1.16 -13.11
N GLY A 13 -6.80 -1.96 -14.08
CA GLY A 13 -5.59 -1.65 -14.85
C GLY A 13 -4.34 -1.49 -13.96
N VAL A 14 -3.82 -0.26 -13.84
CA VAL A 14 -2.68 0.10 -12.96
C VAL A 14 -3.13 0.70 -11.62
N MET A 15 -4.42 0.82 -11.37
CA MET A 15 -4.98 1.37 -10.13
C MET A 15 -5.12 0.31 -9.05
N TYR A 16 -4.73 0.69 -7.84
CA TYR A 16 -4.82 -0.09 -6.62
C TYR A 16 -5.45 0.78 -5.51
N LEU A 17 -6.01 0.13 -4.50
CA LEU A 17 -6.58 0.77 -3.33
C LEU A 17 -5.76 0.37 -2.11
N LEU A 18 -5.36 1.36 -1.32
CA LEU A 18 -4.84 1.15 0.02
C LEU A 18 -6.00 1.27 1.00
N ARG A 19 -6.32 0.19 1.71
CA ARG A 19 -7.49 0.11 2.59
C ARG A 19 -7.08 -0.10 4.03
N ASN A 20 -7.61 0.72 4.93
CA ASN A 20 -7.54 0.47 6.36
C ASN A 20 -8.72 -0.39 6.81
N ARG A 21 -8.49 -1.66 7.12
CA ARG A 21 -9.51 -2.58 7.66
C ARG A 21 -9.48 -2.69 9.19
N SER A 22 -8.63 -1.91 9.85
CA SER A 22 -8.60 -1.83 11.31
C SER A 22 -9.74 -0.94 11.83
N ASN A 23 -9.96 -1.00 13.15
CA ASN A 23 -10.92 -0.13 13.85
C ASN A 23 -10.30 1.20 14.30
N SER A 24 -9.05 1.49 13.92
CA SER A 24 -8.31 2.69 14.32
C SER A 24 -7.95 3.53 13.09
N THR A 25 -7.84 4.84 13.26
CA THR A 25 -7.24 5.70 12.23
C THR A 25 -5.74 5.43 12.14
N ILE A 26 -5.23 5.32 10.91
CA ILE A 26 -3.80 5.16 10.63
C ILE A 26 -3.33 6.45 9.93
N THR A 27 -2.31 7.10 10.46
CA THR A 27 -1.79 8.40 10.02
C THR A 27 -0.39 8.27 9.41
N GLU A 28 0.00 9.23 8.58
CA GLU A 28 1.35 9.32 8.00
C GLU A 28 1.79 8.04 7.26
N ILE A 29 0.87 7.43 6.51
CA ILE A 29 1.17 6.20 5.79
C ILE A 29 2.06 6.50 4.58
N GLU A 30 3.15 5.75 4.46
CA GLU A 30 4.01 5.75 3.29
C GLU A 30 4.20 4.32 2.77
N LEU A 31 4.08 4.15 1.45
CA LEU A 31 4.45 2.90 0.79
C LEU A 31 5.87 3.00 0.21
N LEU A 32 6.68 2.00 0.50
CA LEU A 32 8.08 1.88 0.15
C LEU A 32 8.28 0.66 -0.77
N GLU A 33 9.24 0.77 -1.68
CA GLU A 33 9.64 -0.36 -2.52
C GLU A 33 10.60 -1.26 -1.75
N PRO A 34 10.49 -2.59 -1.87
CA PRO A 34 11.55 -3.48 -1.46
C PRO A 34 12.81 -3.17 -2.29
N ALA A 35 13.98 -3.17 -1.65
CA ALA A 35 15.25 -2.83 -2.30
C ALA A 35 15.46 -3.64 -3.61
N GLY A 36 15.77 -2.93 -4.70
CA GLY A 36 16.09 -3.53 -6.00
C GLY A 36 14.97 -3.53 -7.05
N ASN A 37 13.78 -3.01 -6.73
CA ASN A 37 12.70 -2.80 -7.72
C ASN A 37 12.73 -1.38 -8.31
N SER A 38 12.33 -1.29 -9.59
CA SER A 38 12.34 -0.07 -10.43
C SER A 38 11.21 0.91 -10.04
N PRO A 39 11.38 2.23 -10.18
CA PRO A 39 10.60 3.22 -9.42
C PRO A 39 9.11 3.29 -9.78
N PHE A 40 8.25 3.15 -8.77
CA PHE A 40 6.84 3.57 -8.83
C PHE A 40 6.74 5.09 -8.94
N LYS A 41 5.97 5.57 -9.93
CA LYS A 41 5.80 7.01 -10.17
C LYS A 41 4.82 7.70 -9.21
N LYS A 42 3.94 6.97 -8.51
CA LYS A 42 2.92 7.53 -7.60
C LYS A 42 2.65 6.59 -6.42
N ARG A 43 3.36 6.81 -5.31
CA ARG A 43 3.12 6.10 -4.05
C ARG A 43 2.32 6.98 -3.07
N PRO A 44 1.43 6.39 -2.26
CA PRO A 44 0.90 7.05 -1.06
C PRO A 44 2.06 7.56 -0.19
N GLN A 45 2.01 8.84 0.18
CA GLN A 45 2.92 9.50 1.12
C GLN A 45 2.11 10.43 2.02
N GLY A 46 2.33 10.37 3.33
CA GLY A 46 1.59 11.19 4.29
C GLY A 46 0.08 10.93 4.31
N VAL A 47 -0.35 9.72 3.93
CA VAL A 47 -1.80 9.41 3.83
C VAL A 47 -2.35 9.08 5.21
N THR A 48 -3.51 9.65 5.53
CA THR A 48 -4.29 9.27 6.71
C THR A 48 -5.54 8.52 6.26
N LEU A 49 -5.79 7.35 6.86
CA LEU A 49 -6.98 6.53 6.61
C LEU A 49 -7.74 6.25 7.90
N ARG A 50 -8.99 6.67 7.95
CA ARG A 50 -9.97 6.28 8.99
C ARG A 50 -10.33 4.80 8.85
N PRO A 51 -10.99 4.20 9.86
CA PRO A 51 -11.50 2.84 9.76
C PRO A 51 -12.35 2.64 8.50
N ASN A 52 -12.03 1.60 7.73
CA ASN A 52 -12.65 1.22 6.45
C ASN A 52 -12.45 2.20 5.28
N GLU A 53 -11.63 3.24 5.45
CA GLU A 53 -11.31 4.17 4.38
C GLU A 53 -10.35 3.55 3.35
N VAL A 54 -10.49 4.01 2.10
CA VAL A 54 -9.68 3.58 0.96
C VAL A 54 -8.99 4.78 0.33
N HIS A 55 -7.74 4.60 -0.07
CA HIS A 55 -6.97 5.58 -0.83
C HIS A 55 -6.53 4.99 -2.17
N PRO A 56 -6.99 5.54 -3.31
CA PRO A 56 -6.59 5.06 -4.61
C PRO A 56 -5.18 5.53 -4.97
N PHE A 57 -4.36 4.64 -5.55
CA PHE A 57 -3.03 4.97 -6.06
C PHE A 57 -2.68 4.13 -7.30
N SER A 58 -1.71 4.59 -8.09
CA SER A 58 -1.31 3.90 -9.32
C SER A 58 0.03 3.20 -9.16
N LEU A 59 0.08 1.92 -9.51
CA LEU A 59 1.30 1.13 -9.53
C LEU A 59 1.75 0.87 -10.97
N ILE A 60 2.79 1.59 -11.41
CA ILE A 60 3.44 1.40 -12.71
C ILE A 60 4.81 0.77 -12.46
N THR A 61 4.93 -0.55 -12.68
CA THR A 61 6.18 -1.30 -12.52
C THR A 61 7.06 -1.12 -13.77
N GLY A 62 8.28 -0.61 -13.61
CA GLY A 62 9.22 -0.35 -14.72
C GLY A 62 9.80 -1.59 -15.40
N HIS A 63 9.83 -2.74 -14.71
CA HIS A 63 10.37 -3.99 -15.25
C HIS A 63 9.41 -5.16 -14.96
N GLN A 64 8.90 -5.78 -16.03
CA GLN A 64 8.37 -7.16 -16.07
C GLN A 64 7.43 -7.60 -14.92
N GLY A 65 6.51 -6.73 -14.50
CA GLY A 65 5.17 -7.16 -14.06
C GLY A 65 5.05 -8.07 -12.83
N ARG A 66 6.04 -8.15 -11.93
CA ARG A 66 5.94 -9.01 -10.73
C ARG A 66 6.28 -8.31 -9.42
N LEU A 67 5.76 -7.10 -9.20
CA LEU A 67 5.71 -6.63 -7.83
C LEU A 67 4.70 -7.46 -7.06
N ARG A 68 5.16 -8.20 -6.05
CA ARG A 68 4.32 -9.02 -5.18
C ARG A 68 4.14 -8.42 -3.80
N GLN A 69 4.96 -7.43 -3.45
CA GLN A 69 4.99 -6.85 -2.11
C GLN A 69 5.45 -5.39 -2.16
N LEU A 70 4.86 -4.58 -1.28
CA LEU A 70 5.34 -3.26 -0.89
C LEU A 70 5.58 -3.27 0.61
N ASP A 71 6.47 -2.41 1.09
CA ASP A 71 6.61 -2.20 2.52
C ASP A 71 5.81 -0.95 2.91
N ALA A 72 5.08 -1.00 4.02
CA ALA A 72 4.31 0.11 4.54
C ALA A 72 4.86 0.56 5.89
N VAL A 73 5.00 1.86 6.06
CA VAL A 73 5.31 2.50 7.34
C VAL A 73 4.22 3.51 7.67
N TRP A 74 3.99 3.74 8.96
CA TRP A 74 3.07 4.76 9.45
C TRP A 74 3.48 5.21 10.86
N ASP A 75 2.86 6.27 11.38
CA ASP A 75 3.29 6.96 12.62
C ASP A 75 3.59 5.99 13.80
N VAL A 76 2.62 5.16 14.18
CA VAL A 76 2.77 4.19 15.28
C VAL A 76 3.43 2.86 14.89
N GLN A 77 3.88 2.72 13.64
CA GLN A 77 4.60 1.55 13.12
C GLN A 77 5.73 2.01 12.19
N PRO A 78 6.82 2.54 12.77
CA PRO A 78 7.97 3.00 12.00
C PRO A 78 8.79 1.85 11.40
N THR A 79 8.64 0.62 11.94
CA THR A 79 9.24 -0.58 11.35
C THR A 79 8.42 -1.01 10.13
N PRO A 80 9.01 -1.07 8.92
CA PRO A 80 8.28 -1.41 7.70
C PRO A 80 7.56 -2.75 7.81
N VAL A 81 6.28 -2.75 7.42
CA VAL A 81 5.41 -3.93 7.39
C VAL A 81 5.17 -4.33 5.93
N PRO A 82 5.48 -5.59 5.56
CA PRO A 82 5.24 -6.05 4.20
C PRO A 82 3.74 -6.17 3.93
N LEU A 83 3.28 -5.57 2.84
CA LEU A 83 1.93 -5.67 2.31
C LEU A 83 1.95 -6.38 0.96
N ASP A 84 1.15 -7.43 0.84
CA ASP A 84 0.97 -8.14 -0.42
C ASP A 84 0.31 -7.24 -1.47
N VAL A 85 0.86 -7.26 -2.68
CA VAL A 85 0.28 -6.59 -3.84
C VAL A 85 -0.47 -7.63 -4.66
N PRO A 86 -1.81 -7.54 -4.75
CA PRO A 86 -2.57 -8.50 -5.53
C PRO A 86 -2.19 -8.43 -7.02
N PRO A 87 -2.25 -9.56 -7.73
CA PRO A 87 -2.06 -9.56 -9.17
C PRO A 87 -3.10 -8.64 -9.83
N LYS A 88 -2.75 -8.04 -10.96
CA LYS A 88 -3.72 -7.31 -11.78
C LYS A 88 -4.84 -8.27 -12.16
N ALA A 89 -6.08 -7.91 -11.84
CA ALA A 89 -7.24 -8.55 -12.42
C ALA A 89 -7.26 -8.26 -13.93
N ASN A 90 -7.47 -9.32 -14.72
CA ASN A 90 -7.62 -9.24 -16.18
C ASN A 90 -9.00 -8.72 -16.56
#